data_AF-A0A1Q4DEF3-F1
#
_entry.id   AF-A0A1Q4DEF3-F1
#
_cell.length_a   1.000
_cell.length_b   1.000
_cell.length_c   1.000
_cell.angle_alpha   90.00
_cell.angle_beta   90.00
_cell.angle_gamma   90.00
#
_symmetry.space_group_name_H-M   'P 1'
#
loop_
_entity.id
_entity.type
_entity.pdbx_description
1 polymer ?
#
loop_
_entity_poly.entity_id
_entity_poly.type
_entity_poly.pdbx_seq_one_letter_code
_entity_poly.pdbx_strand_id
1 'polypeptide(L)'
;MFVPRSVRRAMHPVRTAKRAVTPKAVKRAQRAMHPVDNAVYGFQRSLNTKRRKSGSSAVYRHGSCPVKHRTPAAAAKCRNR
;
A
#
# COMPACT_ATOMS: atom_id res chain seq x y z
N MET A 1 -10.11 -12.00 -18.23
CA MET A 1 -11.39 -11.24 -18.27
C MET A 1 -11.12 -9.77 -17.97
N PHE A 2 -11.13 -8.89 -18.99
CA PHE A 2 -10.84 -7.45 -18.86
C PHE A 2 -12.12 -6.64 -18.67
N VAL A 3 -12.79 -6.77 -17.51
CA VAL A 3 -13.90 -5.87 -17.18
C VAL A 3 -13.34 -4.57 -16.58
N PRO A 4 -13.64 -3.41 -17.17
CA PRO A 4 -13.21 -2.13 -16.63
C PRO A 4 -13.61 -1.97 -15.17
N ARG A 5 -12.71 -1.37 -14.38
CA ARG A 5 -12.93 -1.20 -12.94
C ARG A 5 -14.17 -0.34 -12.63
N SER A 6 -14.54 0.57 -13.53
CA SER A 6 -15.76 1.39 -13.46
C SER A 6 -17.02 0.53 -13.49
N VAL A 7 -17.11 -0.38 -14.47
CA VAL A 7 -18.25 -1.30 -14.66
C VAL A 7 -18.40 -2.21 -13.45
N ARG A 8 -17.31 -2.82 -12.97
CA ARG A 8 -17.35 -3.65 -11.75
C ARG A 8 -17.83 -2.89 -10.52
N ARG A 9 -17.48 -1.60 -10.41
CA ARG A 9 -17.93 -0.75 -9.29
C ARG A 9 -19.38 -0.32 -9.41
N ALA A 10 -19.89 -0.14 -10.64
CA ALA A 10 -21.27 0.20 -10.92
C ALA A 10 -22.21 -1.00 -10.73
N MET A 11 -21.73 -2.23 -10.95
CA MET A 11 -22.52 -3.44 -10.72
C MET A 11 -22.56 -3.89 -9.25
N HIS A 12 -21.85 -3.21 -8.34
CA HIS A 12 -21.80 -3.60 -6.94
C HIS A 12 -23.01 -3.00 -6.17
N PRO A 13 -24.02 -3.80 -5.79
CA PRO A 13 -25.33 -3.30 -5.35
C PRO A 13 -25.24 -2.43 -4.08
N VAL A 14 -24.43 -2.86 -3.11
CA VAL A 14 -24.21 -2.08 -1.87
C VAL A 14 -23.57 -0.72 -2.16
N ARG A 15 -22.67 -0.64 -3.16
CA ARG A 15 -21.92 0.57 -3.45
C ARG A 15 -22.76 1.57 -4.23
N THR A 16 -23.61 1.11 -5.14
CA THR A 16 -24.56 1.94 -5.87
C THR A 16 -25.60 2.52 -4.93
N ALA A 17 -26.22 1.68 -4.09
CA ALA A 17 -27.18 2.13 -3.07
C ALA A 17 -26.56 3.19 -2.14
N LYS A 18 -25.39 2.92 -1.55
CA LYS A 18 -24.69 3.90 -0.69
C LYS A 18 -24.39 5.21 -1.43
N ARG A 19 -24.03 5.15 -2.72
CA ARG A 19 -23.74 6.37 -3.52
C ARG A 19 -24.98 7.16 -3.89
N ALA A 20 -26.11 6.49 -4.13
CA ALA A 20 -27.38 7.13 -4.42
C ALA A 20 -27.90 7.89 -3.20
N VAL A 21 -27.83 7.26 -2.02
CA VAL A 21 -28.32 7.85 -0.77
C VAL A 21 -27.42 8.95 -0.21
N THR A 22 -26.10 8.92 -0.48
CA THR A 22 -25.16 9.93 0.06
C THR A 22 -25.03 11.17 -0.83
N PRO A 23 -25.43 12.37 -0.36
CA PRO A 23 -25.32 13.61 -1.13
C PRO A 23 -23.87 13.99 -1.46
N LYS A 24 -23.67 14.77 -2.54
CA LYS A 24 -22.33 15.24 -2.94
C LYS A 24 -21.64 16.09 -1.87
N ALA A 25 -22.39 16.93 -1.16
CA ALA A 25 -21.86 17.76 -0.07
C ALA A 25 -21.27 16.91 1.06
N VAL A 26 -21.99 15.87 1.50
CA VAL A 26 -21.52 14.91 2.51
C VAL A 26 -20.24 14.21 2.06
N LYS A 27 -20.17 13.78 0.79
CA LYS A 27 -18.95 13.17 0.23
C LYS A 27 -17.76 14.13 0.22
N ARG A 28 -17.99 15.43 0.00
CA ARG A 28 -16.93 16.45 0.04
C ARG A 28 -16.45 16.68 1.47
N ALA A 29 -17.38 16.82 2.42
CA ALA A 29 -17.06 16.96 3.84
C ALA A 29 -16.27 15.75 4.37
N GLN A 30 -16.71 14.53 4.07
CA GLN A 30 -15.98 13.31 4.46
C GLN A 30 -14.55 13.27 3.90
N ARG A 31 -14.34 13.69 2.64
CA ARG A 31 -12.99 13.76 2.06
C ARG A 31 -12.13 14.84 2.69
N ALA A 32 -12.73 15.97 3.06
CA ALA A 32 -12.05 17.07 3.74
C ALA A 32 -11.61 16.67 5.16
N MET A 33 -12.39 15.82 5.84
CA MET A 33 -12.05 15.31 7.18
C MET A 33 -11.09 14.12 7.17
N HIS A 34 -10.87 13.49 6.01
CA HIS A 34 -9.96 12.35 5.87
C HIS A 34 -8.55 12.55 6.44
N PRO A 35 -7.90 13.73 6.35
CA PRO A 35 -6.60 13.96 6.99
C PRO A 35 -6.67 13.84 8.52
N VAL A 36 -7.76 14.29 9.14
CA VAL A 36 -7.99 14.19 10.58
C VAL A 36 -8.20 12.74 10.98
N ASP A 37 -9.06 12.00 10.26
CA ASP A 37 -9.28 10.57 10.50
C ASP A 37 -7.97 9.77 10.38
N ASN A 38 -7.14 10.10 9.39
CA ASN A 38 -5.82 9.49 9.22
C ASN A 38 -4.86 9.83 10.37
N ALA A 39 -4.87 11.07 10.86
CA ALA A 39 -4.03 11.50 11.97
C ALA A 39 -4.44 10.78 13.27
N VAL A 40 -5.73 10.74 13.56
CA VAL A 40 -6.29 10.01 14.72
C VAL A 40 -5.96 8.52 14.62
N TYR A 41 -6.21 7.89 13.47
CA TYR A 41 -5.86 6.50 13.24
C TYR A 41 -4.35 6.25 13.35
N GLY A 42 -3.52 7.15 12.81
CA GLY A 42 -2.07 7.08 12.89
C GLY A 42 -1.56 7.12 14.33
N PHE A 43 -2.13 8.01 15.14
CA PHE A 43 -1.86 8.11 16.57
C PHE A 43 -2.28 6.85 17.31
N GLN A 44 -3.54 6.41 17.13
CA GLN A 44 -4.05 5.19 17.77
C GLN A 44 -3.24 3.95 17.39
N ARG A 45 -2.82 3.84 16.12
CA ARG A 45 -1.95 2.78 15.65
C ARG A 45 -0.56 2.87 16.26
N SER A 46 -0.01 4.08 16.44
CA SER A 46 1.31 4.26 17.07
C SER A 46 1.34 3.80 18.53
N LEU A 47 0.24 4.00 19.26
CA LEU A 47 0.08 3.52 20.63
C LEU A 47 -0.10 1.99 20.69
N ASN A 48 -0.90 1.45 19.78
CA ASN A 48 -1.28 0.04 19.81
C ASN A 48 -0.28 -0.91 19.13
N THR A 49 0.71 -0.38 18.39
CA THR A 49 1.64 -1.21 17.62
C THR A 49 3.09 -0.91 17.98
N LYS A 50 3.88 -1.98 18.14
CA LYS A 50 5.33 -1.84 18.38
C LYS A 50 6.01 -1.23 17.16
N ARG A 51 6.96 -0.32 17.40
CA ARG A 51 7.81 0.25 16.35
C ARG A 51 8.51 -0.88 15.60
N ARG A 52 8.24 -1.01 14.29
CA ARG A 52 8.97 -1.96 13.44
C ARG A 52 10.43 -1.54 13.39
N LYS A 53 11.35 -2.46 13.69
CA LYS A 53 12.78 -2.23 13.47
C LYS A 53 12.96 -1.96 11.97
N SER A 54 13.56 -0.83 11.62
CA SER A 54 14.01 -0.57 10.25
C SER A 54 15.19 -1.51 9.97
N GLY A 55 14.89 -2.74 9.58
CA GLY A 55 15.91 -3.69 9.16
C GLY A 55 16.48 -3.24 7.82
N SER A 56 17.74 -2.78 7.82
CA SER A 56 18.54 -2.81 6.60
C SER A 56 18.69 -4.28 6.23
N SER A 57 18.06 -4.68 5.12
CA SER A 57 18.20 -6.04 4.60
C SER A 57 19.61 -6.16 4.04
N ALA A 58 20.37 -7.16 4.51
CA ALA A 58 21.72 -7.43 4.03
C ALA A 58 21.75 -7.49 2.50
N VAL A 59 22.72 -6.81 1.91
CA VAL A 59 22.95 -6.81 0.46
C VAL A 59 24.29 -7.47 0.21
N TYR A 60 24.27 -8.57 -0.53
CA TYR A 60 25.46 -9.30 -0.94
C TYR A 60 25.87 -8.82 -2.32
N ARG A 61 27.12 -8.36 -2.46
CA ARG A 61 27.71 -7.88 -3.71
C ARG A 61 28.91 -8.76 -4.07
N HIS A 62 29.21 -8.88 -5.35
CA HIS A 62 30.42 -9.53 -5.86
C HIS A 62 30.91 -8.77 -7.10
N GLY A 63 32.23 -8.69 -7.27
CA GLY A 63 32.86 -8.02 -8.41
C GLY A 63 32.28 -6.63 -8.69
N SER A 64 32.07 -6.33 -9.97
CA SER A 64 31.39 -5.13 -10.45
C SER A 64 29.91 -5.37 -10.78
N CYS A 65 29.28 -6.41 -10.20
CA CYS A 65 27.89 -6.74 -10.50
C CYS A 65 26.93 -5.62 -10.03
N PRO A 66 26.09 -5.07 -10.93
CA PRO A 66 25.16 -4.00 -10.57
C PRO A 66 23.94 -4.50 -9.75
N VAL A 67 23.76 -5.82 -9.63
CA VAL A 67 22.59 -6.43 -8.99
C VAL A 67 22.79 -6.51 -7.47
N LYS A 68 21.78 -6.07 -6.72
CA LYS A 68 21.75 -6.18 -5.25
C LYS A 68 21.16 -7.53 -4.83
N HIS A 69 21.99 -8.48 -4.43
CA HIS A 69 21.53 -9.80 -3.96
C HIS A 69 21.08 -9.75 -2.51
N ARG A 70 20.00 -10.46 -2.18
CA ARG A 70 19.43 -10.53 -0.81
C ARG A 70 19.88 -11.75 -0.01
N THR A 71 20.55 -12.70 -0.66
CA THR A 71 21.11 -13.90 -0.03
C THR A 71 22.50 -14.20 -0.59
N PRO A 72 23.38 -14.84 0.18
CA PRO A 72 24.72 -15.21 -0.29
C PRO A 72 24.65 -16.23 -1.44
N ALA A 73 23.68 -17.15 -1.40
CA ALA A 73 23.47 -18.13 -2.47
C ALA A 73 23.11 -17.47 -3.81
N ALA A 74 22.32 -16.40 -3.80
CA ALA A 74 21.96 -15.66 -5.01
C ALA A 74 23.15 -14.89 -5.61
N ALA A 75 24.02 -14.33 -4.75
CA ALA A 75 25.27 -13.71 -5.19
C ALA A 75 26.23 -14.75 -5.79
N ALA A 76 26.38 -15.91 -5.16
CA ALA A 76 27.29 -16.97 -5.62
C ALA A 76 26.90 -17.53 -7.00
N LYS A 77 25.60 -17.66 -7.27
CA LYS A 77 25.04 -18.18 -8.53
C LYS A 77 24.88 -17.11 -9.62
N CYS A 78 25.19 -15.85 -9.32
CA CYS A 78 25.03 -14.78 -10.30
C CYS A 78 26.02 -14.97 -11.46
N ARG A 79 25.51 -14.83 -12.68
CA ARG A 79 26.28 -14.97 -13.92
C ARG A 79 27.04 -13.70 -14.32
N ASN A 80 26.70 -12.55 -13.72
CA ASN A 80 27.33 -11.26 -14.00
C ASN A 80 28.56 -11.06 -13.08
N ARG A 81 29.55 -11.94 -13.19
CA ARG A 81 30.79 -11.83 -12.42
C ARG A 81 31.77 -10.85 -13.04
#